data_AF-A0A0F9GKA7-F1
#
_entry.id   AF-A0A0F9GKA7-F1
#
_cell.length_a   1.000
_cell.length_b   1.000
_cell.length_c   1.000
_cell.angle_alpha   90.00
_cell.angle_beta   90.00
_cell.angle_gamma   90.00
#
_symmetry.space_group_name_H-M   'P 1'
#
loop_
_entity.id
_entity.type
_entity.pdbx_description
1 polymer ?
#
loop_
_entity_poly.entity_id
_entity_poly.type
_entity_poly.pdbx_seq_one_letter_code
_entity_poly.pdbx_strand_id
1 'polypeptide(L)'
;MLDTYKQKRLAKQLAPIIKRCKEIDKIFDTDLEISQAKVLGIELADLFIEVVQICGKYGFRKSKMYTQVCNGLKERLKATKDEDLLSDSVNYLLSNFNSLIVTMG
;
A
#
# COMPACT_ATOMS: atom_id res chain seq x y z
N MET A 1 10.12 -23.33 3.28
CA MET A 1 8.67 -23.19 3.54
C MET A 1 8.48 -22.54 4.90
N LEU A 2 7.65 -21.50 5.00
CA LEU A 2 7.19 -21.03 6.32
C LEU A 2 6.34 -22.14 6.93
N ASP A 3 6.52 -22.44 8.23
CA ASP A 3 5.62 -23.38 8.90
C ASP A 3 4.19 -22.80 8.93
N THR A 4 3.18 -23.67 8.99
CA THR A 4 1.76 -23.32 8.90
C THR A 4 1.33 -22.31 9.98
N TYR A 5 2.01 -22.30 11.13
CA TYR A 5 1.75 -21.36 12.23
C TYR A 5 2.22 -19.94 11.86
N LYS A 6 3.41 -19.80 11.27
CA LYS A 6 3.92 -18.52 10.76
C LYS A 6 3.03 -17.94 9.65
N GLN A 7 2.52 -18.78 8.76
CA GLN A 7 1.58 -18.35 7.71
C GLN A 7 0.25 -17.86 8.27
N LYS A 8 -0.37 -18.58 9.21
CA LYS A 8 -1.62 -18.14 9.88
C LYS A 8 -1.44 -16.83 10.64
N ARG A 9 -0.31 -16.67 11.33
CA ARG A 9 0.02 -15.43 12.06
C ARG A 9 0.22 -14.24 11.13
N LEU A 10 0.92 -14.47 10.02
CA LEU A 10 1.09 -13.47 8.95
C LEU A 10 -0.27 -13.04 8.38
N ALA A 11 -1.11 -13.99 7.99
CA ALA A 11 -2.44 -13.71 7.45
C ALA A 11 -3.31 -12.90 8.43
N LYS A 12 -3.25 -13.23 9.73
CA LYS A 12 -4.00 -12.48 10.78
C LYS A 12 -3.54 -11.02 10.91
N GLN A 13 -2.24 -10.75 10.76
CA GLN A 13 -1.70 -9.39 10.80
C GLN A 13 -2.05 -8.60 9.54
N LEU A 14 -2.03 -9.25 8.38
CA LEU A 14 -2.27 -8.60 7.10
C LEU A 14 -3.75 -8.37 6.80
N ALA A 15 -4.65 -9.22 7.29
CA ALA A 15 -6.09 -9.14 7.04
C ALA A 15 -6.71 -7.74 7.30
N PRO A 16 -6.50 -7.09 8.47
CA PRO A 16 -7.07 -5.75 8.70
C PRO A 16 -6.50 -4.68 7.76
N ILE A 17 -5.20 -4.77 7.44
CA ILE A 17 -4.52 -3.82 6.55
C ILE A 17 -5.06 -3.98 5.12
N ILE A 18 -5.20 -5.23 4.65
CA ILE A 18 -5.77 -5.54 3.34
C ILE A 18 -7.22 -5.06 3.23
N LYS A 19 -8.01 -5.24 4.28
CA LYS A 19 -9.38 -4.73 4.33
C LYS A 19 -9.39 -3.21 4.16
N ARG A 20 -8.53 -2.50 4.88
CA ARG A 20 -8.44 -1.03 4.81
C ARG A 20 -8.04 -0.54 3.42
N CYS A 21 -7.03 -1.16 2.79
CA CYS A 21 -6.66 -0.79 1.42
C CYS A 21 -7.82 -0.98 0.42
N LYS A 22 -8.60 -2.06 0.54
CA LYS A 22 -9.80 -2.28 -0.30
C LYS A 22 -10.91 -1.26 -0.05
N GLU A 23 -11.02 -0.74 1.17
CA GLU A 23 -11.96 0.34 1.48
C GLU A 23 -11.50 1.65 0.83
N ILE A 24 -10.20 1.95 0.86
CA ILE A 24 -9.61 3.12 0.20
C ILE A 24 -9.76 3.05 -1.33
N ASP A 25 -9.51 1.89 -1.93
CA ASP A 25 -9.69 1.63 -3.37
C ASP A 25 -11.10 2.04 -3.84
N LYS A 26 -12.14 1.60 -3.11
CA LYS A 26 -13.53 1.98 -3.39
C LYS A 26 -13.85 3.47 -3.24
N ILE A 27 -13.09 4.19 -2.41
CA ILE A 27 -13.27 5.63 -2.23
C ILE A 27 -12.64 6.38 -3.43
N PHE A 28 -11.55 5.85 -3.99
CA PHE A 28 -10.95 6.40 -5.22
C PHE A 28 -11.82 6.21 -6.47
N ASP A 29 -12.79 5.29 -6.44
CA ASP A 29 -13.83 5.17 -7.48
C ASP A 29 -14.87 6.32 -7.44
N THR A 30 -14.78 7.26 -6.49
CA THR A 30 -15.68 8.42 -6.37
C THR A 30 -14.97 9.73 -6.74
N ASP A 31 -15.74 10.77 -7.08
CA ASP A 31 -15.18 12.12 -7.30
C ASP A 31 -14.65 12.68 -5.97
N LEU A 32 -13.32 12.70 -5.84
CA LEU A 32 -12.61 13.20 -4.66
C LEU A 32 -12.00 14.57 -4.93
N GLU A 33 -12.03 15.44 -3.93
CA GLU A 33 -11.17 16.61 -3.95
C GLU A 33 -9.69 16.19 -3.91
N ILE A 34 -8.81 16.94 -4.58
CA ILE A 34 -7.35 16.77 -4.54
C ILE A 34 -6.82 16.63 -3.11
N SER A 35 -7.40 17.37 -2.16
CA SER A 35 -7.06 17.33 -0.73
C SER A 35 -7.32 15.95 -0.10
N GLN A 36 -8.45 15.34 -0.44
CA GLN A 36 -8.88 14.03 0.04
C GLN A 36 -8.07 12.91 -0.63
N ALA A 37 -7.90 12.99 -1.95
CA ALA A 37 -7.10 12.05 -2.72
C ALA A 37 -5.65 12.00 -2.23
N LYS A 38 -5.08 13.14 -1.81
CA LYS A 38 -3.75 13.18 -1.15
C LYS A 38 -3.71 12.43 0.18
N VAL A 39 -4.68 12.71 1.06
CA VAL A 39 -4.73 12.07 2.38
C VAL A 39 -4.84 10.55 2.22
N LEU A 40 -5.75 10.11 1.35
CA LEU A 40 -5.96 8.68 1.07
C LEU A 40 -4.75 8.04 0.38
N GLY A 41 -4.08 8.73 -0.54
CA GLY A 41 -2.87 8.25 -1.18
C GLY A 41 -1.71 8.08 -0.19
N ILE A 42 -1.55 9.03 0.74
CA ILE A 42 -0.55 8.96 1.81
C ILE A 42 -0.86 7.80 2.75
N GLU A 43 -2.13 7.66 3.16
CA GLU A 43 -2.60 6.54 3.98
C GLU A 43 -2.32 5.20 3.29
N LEU A 44 -2.64 5.09 2.00
CA LEU A 44 -2.39 3.88 1.21
C LEU A 44 -0.89 3.53 1.16
N ALA A 45 -0.02 4.53 0.99
CA ALA A 45 1.42 4.32 1.02
C ALA A 45 1.92 3.83 2.40
N ASP A 46 1.36 4.36 3.49
CA ASP A 46 1.68 3.92 4.86
C ASP A 46 1.24 2.49 5.12
N LEU A 47 0.02 2.13 4.72
CA LEU A 47 -0.47 0.76 4.81
C LEU A 47 0.42 -0.19 3.99
N PHE A 48 0.86 0.23 2.80
CA PHE A 48 1.73 -0.60 1.97
C PHE A 48 3.12 -0.80 2.59
N ILE A 49 3.68 0.23 3.22
CA ILE A 49 4.91 0.11 4.02
C ILE A 49 4.71 -0.92 5.13
N GLU A 50 3.58 -0.87 5.85
CA GLU A 50 3.28 -1.80 6.93
C GLU A 50 3.23 -3.25 6.42
N VAL A 51 2.50 -3.51 5.33
CA VAL A 51 2.43 -4.85 4.71
C VAL A 51 3.82 -5.34 4.34
N VAL A 52 4.61 -4.51 3.66
CA VAL A 52 5.94 -4.85 3.18
C VAL A 52 6.91 -5.12 4.34
N GLN A 53 6.82 -4.36 5.43
CA GLN A 53 7.63 -4.57 6.63
C GLN A 53 7.25 -5.86 7.35
N ILE A 54 5.95 -6.14 7.50
CA ILE A 54 5.46 -7.41 8.04
C ILE A 54 6.02 -8.55 7.19
N CYS A 55 5.86 -8.50 5.87
CA CYS A 55 6.40 -9.52 4.96
C CYS A 55 7.92 -9.65 5.05
N GLY A 56 8.62 -8.54 5.24
CA GLY A 56 10.07 -8.50 5.46
C GLY A 56 10.50 -9.34 6.67
N LYS A 57 9.75 -9.30 7.78
CA LYS A 57 9.99 -10.15 8.97
C LYS A 57 9.87 -11.65 8.68
N TYR A 58 9.17 -12.02 7.59
CA TYR A 58 8.95 -13.40 7.15
C TYR A 58 9.77 -13.78 5.91
N GLY A 59 10.78 -12.97 5.53
CA GLY A 59 11.76 -13.33 4.50
C GLY A 59 11.56 -12.65 3.14
N PHE A 60 10.64 -11.69 3.01
CA PHE A 60 10.51 -10.90 1.79
C PHE A 60 11.72 -9.97 1.59
N ARG A 61 12.63 -10.34 0.67
CA ARG A 61 13.93 -9.68 0.47
C ARG A 61 13.83 -8.26 -0.11
N LYS A 62 12.73 -7.93 -0.81
CA LYS A 62 12.55 -6.61 -1.43
C LYS A 62 11.93 -5.58 -0.47
N SER A 63 11.74 -5.92 0.81
CA SER A 63 11.02 -5.07 1.77
C SER A 63 11.59 -3.65 1.89
N LYS A 64 12.93 -3.52 1.94
CA LYS A 64 13.62 -2.23 2.02
C LYS A 64 13.39 -1.37 0.76
N MET A 65 13.50 -1.99 -0.42
CA MET A 65 13.30 -1.30 -1.70
C MET A 65 11.86 -0.76 -1.82
N TYR A 66 10.86 -1.60 -1.54
CA TYR A 66 9.46 -1.17 -1.57
C TYR A 66 9.16 -0.09 -0.53
N THR A 67 9.72 -0.19 0.68
CA THR A 67 9.58 0.86 1.70
C THR A 67 10.12 2.21 1.20
N GLN A 68 11.28 2.22 0.53
CA GLN A 68 11.86 3.43 -0.05
C GLN A 68 10.98 4.01 -1.17
N VAL A 69 10.45 3.15 -2.05
CA VAL A 69 9.52 3.57 -3.11
C VAL A 69 8.28 4.22 -2.51
N CYS A 70 7.67 3.62 -1.50
CA CYS A 70 6.50 4.19 -0.82
C CYS A 70 6.81 5.53 -0.18
N ASN A 71 7.95 5.66 0.51
CA ASN A 71 8.38 6.94 1.09
C ASN A 71 8.56 8.02 0.01
N GLY A 72 9.17 7.68 -1.13
CA GLY A 72 9.33 8.60 -2.25
C GLY A 72 7.99 8.99 -2.91
N LEU A 73 7.00 8.11 -2.88
CA LEU A 73 5.64 8.41 -3.34
C LEU A 73 4.90 9.30 -2.34
N LYS A 74 5.02 9.06 -1.02
CA LYS A 74 4.44 9.94 0.00
C LYS A 74 4.91 11.38 -0.13
N GLU A 75 6.22 11.58 -0.30
CA GLU A 75 6.77 12.93 -0.45
C GLU A 75 6.28 13.59 -1.75
N ARG A 76 6.14 12.82 -2.85
CA ARG A 76 5.53 13.31 -4.08
C ARG A 76 4.06 13.69 -3.91
N LEU A 77 3.25 12.85 -3.28
CA LEU A 77 1.83 13.10 -3.01
C LEU A 77 1.63 14.36 -2.17
N LYS A 78 2.48 14.58 -1.15
CA LYS A 78 2.45 15.80 -0.33
C LYS A 78 2.75 17.06 -1.15
N ALA A 79 3.75 16.98 -2.03
CA ALA A 79 4.24 18.14 -2.78
C ALA A 79 3.40 18.46 -4.03
N THR A 80 2.75 17.47 -4.64
CA THR A 80 2.08 17.66 -5.93
C THR A 80 0.89 18.59 -5.81
N LYS A 81 0.69 19.48 -6.78
CA LYS A 81 -0.55 20.28 -6.95
C LYS A 81 -1.30 19.89 -8.22
N ASP A 82 -0.73 18.94 -8.95
CA ASP A 82 -1.18 18.42 -10.22
C ASP A 82 -2.01 17.16 -9.96
N GLU A 83 -3.24 17.17 -10.46
CA GLU A 83 -4.24 16.12 -10.27
C GLU A 83 -3.89 14.85 -11.06
N ASP A 84 -3.30 15.00 -12.25
CA ASP A 84 -2.87 13.87 -13.08
C ASP A 84 -1.70 13.14 -12.40
N LEU A 85 -0.70 13.89 -11.92
CA LEU A 85 0.42 13.31 -11.17
C LEU A 85 -0.01 12.68 -9.84
N LEU A 86 -1.08 13.21 -9.22
CA LEU A 86 -1.67 12.64 -8.02
C LEU A 86 -2.32 11.29 -8.35
N SER A 87 -3.15 11.26 -9.39
CA SER A 87 -3.85 10.06 -9.86
C SER A 87 -2.85 8.96 -10.26
N ASP A 88 -1.81 9.31 -11.03
CA ASP A 88 -0.75 8.37 -11.41
C ASP A 88 -0.04 7.76 -10.20
N SER A 89 0.28 8.58 -9.20
CA SER A 89 0.96 8.13 -7.97
C SER A 89 0.07 7.20 -7.14
N VAL A 90 -1.23 7.49 -7.04
CA VAL A 90 -2.22 6.64 -6.36
C VAL A 90 -2.43 5.34 -7.12
N ASN A 91 -2.65 5.39 -8.44
CA ASN A 91 -2.85 4.21 -9.28
C ASN A 91 -1.63 3.28 -9.25
N TYR A 92 -0.42 3.85 -9.21
CA TYR A 92 0.79 3.07 -9.02
C TYR A 92 0.82 2.35 -7.66
N LEU A 93 0.41 3.01 -6.57
CA LEU A 93 0.32 2.39 -5.24
C LEU A 93 -0.72 1.26 -5.22
N LEU A 94 -1.92 1.48 -5.75
CA LEU A 94 -2.99 0.48 -5.82
C LEU A 94 -2.57 -0.74 -6.64
N SER A 95 -1.94 -0.50 -7.80
CA SER A 95 -1.44 -1.59 -8.67
C SER A 95 -0.38 -2.44 -7.99
N ASN A 96 0.59 -1.80 -7.31
CA ASN A 96 1.63 -2.53 -6.56
C ASN A 96 1.05 -3.26 -5.35
N PHE A 97 0.07 -2.68 -4.67
CA PHE A 97 -0.64 -3.32 -3.56
C PHE A 97 -1.37 -4.58 -4.01
N ASN A 98 -2.13 -4.51 -5.10
CA ASN A 98 -2.84 -5.65 -5.66
C ASN A 98 -1.85 -6.75 -6.11
N SER A 99 -0.75 -6.39 -6.77
CA SER A 99 0.31 -7.35 -7.12
C SER A 99 0.91 -8.03 -5.89
N LEU A 100 1.12 -7.28 -4.78
CA LEU A 100 1.65 -7.84 -3.55
C LEU A 100 0.63 -8.80 -2.88
N ILE A 101 -0.65 -8.45 -2.82
CA ILE A 101 -1.69 -9.36 -2.32
C ILE A 101 -1.68 -10.67 -3.10
N VAL A 102 -1.69 -10.61 -4.44
CA VAL A 102 -1.69 -11.79 -5.30
C VAL A 102 -0.44 -12.63 -5.10
N THR A 103 0.71 -12.01 -4.81
CA THR A 103 1.96 -12.73 -4.53
C THR A 103 1.94 -13.45 -3.17
N MET A 104 1.10 -13.00 -2.24
CA MET A 104 0.99 -13.53 -0.87
C MET A 104 -0.17 -14.51 -0.67
N GLY A 105 -1.22 -14.42 -1.49
CA GLY A 105 -2.39 -15.30 -1.49
C GLY A 105 -2.15 -16.55 -2.33
#